data_AF-A0A1M6YHL2-F1
#
_entry.id   AF-A0A1M6YHL2-F1
#
_cell.length_a   1.000
_cell.length_b   1.000
_cell.length_c   1.000
_cell.angle_alpha   90.00
_cell.angle_beta   90.00
_cell.angle_gamma   90.00
#
_symmetry.space_group_name_H-M   'P 1'
#
loop_
_entity.id
_entity.type
_entity.pdbx_description
1 polymer ?
#
loop_
_entity_poly.entity_id
_entity_poly.type
_entity_poly.pdbx_seq_one_letter_code
_entity_poly.pdbx_strand_id
1 'polypeptide(L)' 'MIRSVVAVFAIQLVMLINGCSGNPPKPVLPDGLHRVPVNRVAPASLSDGDGHEQ' A
#
# COMPACT_ATOMS: atom_id res chain seq x y z
N MET A 1 -20.38 -14.92 -39.19
CA MET A 1 -19.03 -14.65 -38.65
C MET A 1 -18.99 -13.37 -37.82
N ILE A 2 -19.31 -12.19 -38.38
CA ILE A 2 -19.26 -10.89 -37.68
C ILE A 2 -20.06 -10.88 -36.35
N ARG A 3 -21.28 -11.42 -36.34
CA ARG A 3 -22.12 -11.53 -35.14
C ARG A 3 -21.45 -12.30 -34.00
N SER A 4 -20.71 -13.36 -34.32
CA SER A 4 -19.99 -14.17 -33.34
C SER A 4 -18.76 -13.44 -32.79
N VAL A 5 -18.05 -12.70 -33.65
CA VAL A 5 -16.89 -11.90 -33.24
C VAL A 5 -17.31 -10.78 -32.29
N VAL A 6 -18.42 -10.10 -32.57
CA VAL A 6 -18.97 -9.04 -31.70
C VAL A 6 -19.36 -9.61 -30.34
N ALA A 7 -19.97 -10.79 -30.30
CA ALA A 7 -20.35 -11.44 -29.04
C ALA A 7 -19.13 -11.79 -28.18
N VAL A 8 -18.09 -12.38 -28.77
CA VAL A 8 -16.85 -12.71 -28.07
C VAL A 8 -16.18 -11.43 -27.56
N PHE A 9 -16.10 -10.39 -28.38
CA PHE A 9 -15.50 -9.11 -27.97
C PHE A 9 -16.25 -8.46 -26.81
N ALA A 10 -17.59 -8.49 -26.83
CA ALA A 10 -18.43 -7.96 -25.75
C ALA A 10 -18.20 -8.72 -24.43
N ILE A 11 -18.10 -10.05 -24.47
CA ILE A 11 -17.84 -10.87 -23.27
C ILE A 11 -16.46 -10.53 -22.67
N GLN A 12 -15.43 -10.44 -23.51
CA GLN A 12 -14.07 -10.08 -23.07
C GLN A 12 -14.05 -8.68 -22.44
N LEU A 13 -14.75 -7.71 -23.04
CA LEU A 13 -14.84 -6.36 -22.52
C LEU A 13 -15.54 -6.31 -21.15
N VAL A 14 -16.66 -7.04 -20.99
CA VAL A 14 -17.38 -7.13 -19.72
C VAL A 14 -16.49 -7.76 -18.64
N MET A 15 -15.79 -8.85 -18.96
CA MET A 15 -14.85 -9.49 -18.02
C MET A 15 -13.74 -8.52 -17.58
N LEU A 16 -13.17 -7.76 -18.51
CA LEU A 16 -12.11 -6.79 -18.23
C LEU A 16 -12.59 -5.67 -17.29
N ILE A 17 -13.77 -5.09 -17.57
CA ILE A 17 -14.32 -3.99 -16.75
C ILE A 17 -14.58 -4.47 -15.31
N ASN A 18 -15.18 -5.65 -15.15
CA ASN A 18 -15.49 -6.19 -13.82
C ASN A 18 -14.23 -6.61 -13.04
N GLY A 19 -13.20 -7.11 -13.73
CA GLY A 19 -11.94 -7.48 -13.10
C GLY A 19 -11.12 -6.27 -12.61
N CYS A 20 -11.23 -5.12 -13.29
CA CYS A 20 -10.49 -3.91 -12.93
C CYS A 20 -11.23 -3.00 -11.95
N SER A 21 -12.52 -3.23 -11.66
CA SER A 21 -13.31 -2.38 -10.76
C SER A 21 -13.18 -2.74 -9.27
N GLY A 22 -12.27 -3.65 -8.91
CA GLY A 22 -12.02 -4.03 -7.54
C GLY A 22 -11.39 -2.89 -6.73
N ASN A 23 -12.00 -2.53 -5.61
CA ASN A 23 -11.33 -1.67 -4.63
C ASN A 23 -10.15 -2.45 -4.00
N PRO A 24 -9.03 -1.78 -3.72
CA PRO A 24 -7.97 -2.39 -2.92
C PRO A 24 -8.55 -2.87 -1.58
N PRO A 25 -8.09 -4.01 -1.04
CA PRO A 25 -8.54 -4.49 0.25
C PRO A 25 -8.31 -3.39 1.29
N LYS A 26 -9.30 -3.19 2.18
CA LYS A 26 -9.21 -2.17 3.23
C LYS A 26 -7.94 -2.44 4.06
N PRO A 27 -7.05 -1.45 4.25
CA PRO A 27 -5.90 -1.62 5.14
C PRO A 27 -6.39 -1.99 6.54
N VAL A 28 -5.86 -3.08 7.08
CA VAL A 28 -6.11 -3.47 8.46
C VAL A 28 -5.21 -2.59 9.32
N LEU A 29 -5.81 -1.74 10.16
CA LEU A 29 -5.05 -1.04 11.19
C LEU A 29 -4.74 -2.01 12.34
N PRO A 30 -3.55 -1.93 12.95
CA PRO A 30 -3.29 -2.64 14.18
C PRO A 30 -4.31 -2.20 15.24
N ASP A 31 -4.83 -3.17 16.00
CA ASP A 31 -5.85 -2.97 17.04
C ASP A 31 -5.34 -2.12 18.22
N GLY A 32 -4.03 -1.96 18.33
CA GLY A 32 -3.39 -1.27 19.44
C GLY A 32 -3.62 -1.95 20.78
N LEU A 33 -4.08 -3.21 20.81
CA LEU A 33 -4.27 -3.98 22.04
C LEU A 33 -2.92 -4.29 22.69
N HIS A 34 -1.93 -4.60 21.86
CA HIS A 34 -0.54 -4.76 22.27
C HIS A 34 0.28 -3.54 21.83
N ARG A 35 0.67 -2.70 22.79
CA ARG A 35 1.52 -1.52 22.56
C ARG A 35 2.94 -1.80 23.05
N VAL A 36 3.93 -1.48 22.20
CA VAL A 36 5.36 -1.59 22.51
C VAL A 36 5.99 -0.22 22.25
N PRO A 37 6.94 0.25 23.08
CA PRO A 37 7.71 1.45 22.77
C PRO A 37 8.35 1.37 21.39
N VAL A 38 8.10 2.38 20.54
CA VAL A 38 8.63 2.44 19.16
C VAL A 38 10.15 2.49 19.17
N ASN A 39 10.72 3.34 20.03
CA ASN A 39 12.14 3.42 20.31
C ASN A 39 12.38 3.17 21.80
N ARG A 40 13.34 2.32 22.12
CA ARG A 40 13.76 2.03 23.51
C ARG A 40 14.85 2.97 24.02
N VAL A 41 15.43 3.75 23.12
CA VAL A 41 16.53 4.69 23.35
C VAL A 41 16.19 6.02 22.70
N ALA A 42 16.70 7.09 23.30
CA ALA A 42 16.55 8.43 22.76
C ALA A 42 17.14 8.51 21.34
N PRO A 43 16.54 9.30 20.43
CA PRO A 43 17.17 9.61 19.15
C PRO A 43 18.58 10.17 19.41
N ALA A 44 19.55 9.73 18.60
CA ALA A 44 20.87 10.35 18.63
C ALA A 44 20.72 11.84 18.28
N SER A 45 21.37 12.71 19.06
CA SER A 45 21.49 14.12 18.69
C SER A 45 22.22 14.22 17.36
N LEU A 46 21.70 15.02 16.44
CA LEU A 46 22.40 15.35 15.20
C LEU A 46 23.71 16.05 15.60
N SER A 47 24.83 15.37 15.43
CA SER A 47 26.15 15.91 15.71
C SER A 47 26.47 16.93 14.63
N ASP A 48 26.14 18.20 14.88
CA ASP A 48 26.85 19.31 14.26
C ASP A 48 28.08 19.58 15.13
N GLY A 49 29.22 19.05 14.70
CA GLY A 49 30.54 19.51 15.15
C GLY A 49 31.08 18.83 16.41
N ASP A 50 32.12 18.03 16.18
CA ASP A 50 33.26 17.91 17.07
C ASP A 50 33.60 19.28 17.70
N GLY A 51 33.50 19.37 19.03
CA GLY A 51 33.78 20.55 19.83
C GLY A 51 34.46 20.12 21.12
N HIS A 52 35.63 19.49 20.98
CA HIS A 52 36.51 19.17 22.08
C HIS A 52 37.29 20.44 22.47
N GLU A 53 36.77 21.20 23.44
CA GLU A 53 37.58 22.13 24.21
C GLU A 53 37.30 21.90 25.70
N GLN A 54 38.17 21.09 26.32
CA GLN A 54 38.69 21.30 27.68
C GLN A 54 39.86 20.34 27.95
#